data_AF-A0A8J8M8Y4-F1
#
_entry.id   AF-A0A8J8M8Y4-F1
#
_cell.length_a   1.000
_cell.length_b   1.000
_cell.length_c   1.000
_cell.angle_alpha   90.00
_cell.angle_beta   90.00
_cell.angle_gamma   90.00
#
_symmetry.space_group_name_H-M   'P 1'
#
loop_
_entity.id
_entity.type
_entity.pdbx_description
1 polymer ?
#
loop_
_entity_poly.entity_id
_entity_poly.type
_entity_poly.pdbx_seq_one_letter_code
_entity_poly.pdbx_strand_id
1 'polypeptide(L)' 'MCREELENIVEDIHNKFHVELAVCEVFKRRWSYITGTKNYVNGRYRINIDEKYGIIVNCEEQDVEKIKMHIKKG' A
#
# COMPACT_ATOMS: atom_id res chain seq x y z
N MET A 1 7.20 8.76 -8.17
CA MET A 1 5.84 8.40 -8.59
C MET A 1 4.92 9.61 -8.54
N CYS A 2 4.10 9.83 -9.56
CA CYS A 2 3.01 10.80 -9.59
C CYS A 2 1.76 10.23 -8.90
N ARG A 3 0.73 11.05 -8.70
CA ARG A 3 -0.51 10.62 -8.03
C ARG A 3 -1.21 9.48 -8.76
N GLU A 4 -1.25 9.55 -10.09
CA GLU A 4 -1.87 8.53 -10.94
C GLU A 4 -1.17 7.17 -10.80
N GLU A 5 0.17 7.13 -10.75
CA GLU A 5 0.93 5.91 -10.48
C GLU A 5 0.59 5.31 -9.11
N LEU A 6 0.43 6.14 -8.08
CA LEU A 6 0.05 5.68 -6.74
C LEU A 6 -1.39 5.15 -6.69
N GLU A 7 -2.31 5.77 -7.44
CA GLU A 7 -3.69 5.30 -7.58
C GLU A 7 -3.74 3.97 -8.32
N ASN A 8 -2.94 3.80 -9.38
CA ASN A 8 -2.80 2.52 -10.09
C ASN A 8 -2.28 1.40 -9.17
N ILE A 9 -1.34 1.69 -8.26
CA ILE A 9 -0.88 0.71 -7.26
C ILE A 9 -2.02 0.31 -6.31
N VAL A 10 -2.86 1.25 -5.90
CA VAL A 10 -4.04 0.94 -5.06
C VAL A 10 -4.99 0.02 -5.82
N GLU A 11 -5.36 0.37 -7.05
CA GLU A 11 -6.28 -0.42 -7.86
C GLU A 11 -5.75 -1.83 -8.13
N ASP A 12 -4.49 -1.95 -8.51
CA ASP A 12 -3.85 -3.23 -8.82
C ASP A 12 -3.81 -4.16 -7.61
N ILE A 13 -3.35 -3.66 -6.45
CA ILE A 13 -3.31 -4.46 -5.21
C ILE A 13 -4.73 -4.80 -4.74
N HIS A 14 -5.66 -3.85 -4.78
CA HIS A 14 -7.04 -4.08 -4.36
C HIS A 14 -7.72 -5.14 -5.22
N ASN A 15 -7.62 -5.03 -6.54
CA ASN A 15 -8.26 -5.97 -7.48
C ASN A 15 -7.65 -7.36 -7.41
N LYS A 16 -6.33 -7.46 -7.19
CA LYS A 16 -5.62 -8.74 -7.19
C LYS A 16 -5.77 -9.52 -5.88
N PHE A 17 -5.75 -8.82 -4.74
CA PHE A 17 -5.74 -9.45 -3.42
C PHE A 17 -7.05 -9.28 -2.67
N HIS A 18 -7.99 -8.47 -3.17
CA HIS A 18 -9.26 -8.14 -2.52
C HIS A 18 -9.08 -7.57 -1.10
N VAL A 19 -8.04 -6.74 -0.91
CA VAL A 19 -7.68 -6.14 0.39
C VAL A 19 -7.94 -4.64 0.42
N GLU A 20 -8.12 -4.10 1.63
CA GLU A 20 -8.16 -2.66 1.84
C GLU A 20 -6.76 -2.13 2.13
N LEU A 21 -6.37 -1.08 1.41
CA LEU A 21 -5.05 -0.47 1.55
C LEU A 21 -5.06 1.04 1.37
N ALA A 22 -4.08 1.70 1.97
CA ALA A 22 -3.77 3.10 1.78
C ALA A 22 -2.30 3.25 1.40
N VAL A 23 -2.03 3.98 0.33
CA VAL A 23 -0.69 4.48 -0.01
C VAL A 23 -0.42 5.72 0.83
N CYS A 24 0.78 5.78 1.39
CA CYS A 24 1.24 6.85 2.26
C CYS A 24 2.63 7.33 1.83
N GLU A 25 2.90 8.61 2.08
CA GLU A 25 4.25 9.15 2.10
C GLU A 25 4.92 8.81 3.44
N VAL A 26 6.17 8.35 3.40
CA VAL A 26 6.93 7.87 4.54
C VAL A 26 7.94 8.94 4.96
N PHE A 27 7.72 9.51 6.14
CA PHE A 27 8.58 10.51 6.77
C PHE A 27 9.22 9.95 8.03
N LYS A 28 10.39 9.31 7.90
CA LYS A 28 11.08 8.63 9.01
C LYS A 28 10.17 7.59 9.68
N ARG A 29 9.51 7.96 10.78
CA ARG A 29 8.57 7.11 11.54
C ARG A 29 7.10 7.43 11.28
N ARG A 30 6.81 8.50 10.53
CA ARG A 30 5.44 8.96 10.23
C ARG A 30 5.04 8.52 8.83
N TRP A 31 3.76 8.21 8.68
CA TRP A 31 3.15 7.78 7.44
C TRP A 31 1.97 8.70 7.19
N SER A 32 2.00 9.46 6.10
CA SER A 32 0.95 10.42 5.74
C SER A 32 0.12 9.88 4.58
N TYR A 33 -1.19 9.76 4.76
CA TYR A 33 -2.10 9.29 3.72
C TYR A 33 -1.99 10.12 2.43
N ILE A 34 -2.01 9.44 1.27
CA ILE A 34 -2.10 10.06 -0.05
C ILE A 34 -3.39 9.62 -0.75
N THR A 35 -3.54 8.31 -0.93
CA THR A 35 -4.67 7.68 -1.64
C THR A 35 -4.88 6.26 -1.13
N GLY A 36 -6.04 5.65 -1.37
CA GLY A 36 -6.38 4.33 -0.86
C GLY A 36 -7.78 3.88 -1.24
N THR A 37 -8.10 2.63 -0.91
CA THR A 37 -9.43 2.03 -1.14
C THR A 37 -10.51 2.69 -0.27
N LYS A 38 -10.10 3.31 0.84
CA LYS A 38 -10.95 4.04 1.78
C LYS A 38 -10.17 5.21 2.38
N ASN A 39 -10.90 6.23 2.85
CA ASN A 39 -10.32 7.38 3.57
C ASN A 39 -9.61 7.00 4.88
N TYR A 40 -9.94 5.83 5.45
CA TYR A 40 -9.29 5.29 6.62
C TYR A 40 -9.15 3.77 6.48
N VAL A 41 -7.92 3.27 6.60
CA VAL A 41 -7.62 1.85 6.62
C VAL A 41 -7.10 1.52 8.01
N ASN A 42 -7.83 0.65 8.73
CA ASN A 42 -7.35 0.10 10.00
C ASN A 42 -6.30 -0.98 9.71
N GLY A 43 -5.12 -0.52 9.26
CA GLY A 43 -4.11 -1.40 8.70
C GLY A 43 -3.28 -2.09 9.77
N ARG A 44 -3.15 -3.40 9.61
CA ARG A 44 -2.31 -4.26 10.46
C ARG A 44 -0.85 -4.27 10.02
N TYR A 45 -0.59 -4.12 8.72
CA TYR A 45 0.74 -4.26 8.15
C TYR A 45 1.15 -3.00 7.38
N ARG A 46 2.44 -2.67 7.47
CA ARG A 46 3.09 -1.58 6.71
C ARG A 46 4.16 -2.18 5.81
N ILE A 47 4.13 -1.80 4.53
CA ILE A 47 5.04 -2.31 3.51
C ILE A 47 5.61 -1.11 2.76
N ASN A 48 6.93 -0.97 2.71
CA ASN A 48 7.56 0.07 1.90
C ASN A 48 7.50 -0.31 0.42
N ILE A 49 7.11 0.64 -0.42
CA ILE A 49 7.26 0.55 -1.88
C ILE A 49 8.69 0.97 -2.20
N ASP A 50 9.10 2.15 -1.72
CA ASP A 50 10.44 2.71 -1.85
C ASP A 50 10.81 3.54 -0.59
N GLU A 51 11.80 4.43 -0.71
CA GLU A 51 12.26 5.30 0.38
C GLU A 51 11.26 6.40 0.79
N LYS A 52 10.36 6.78 -0.12
CA LYS A 52 9.41 7.89 0.03
C LYS A 52 7.98 7.41 0.20
N TYR A 53 7.63 6.24 -0.30
CA TYR A 53 6.27 5.73 -0.35
C TYR A 53 6.16 4.33 0.26
N GLY A 54 5.01 4.08 0.87
CA GLY A 54 4.65 2.76 1.39
C GLY A 54 3.14 2.57 1.41
N ILE A 55 2.71 1.35 1.66
CA ILE A 55 1.31 1.01 1.87
C ILE A 55 1.04 0.55 3.30
N ILE A 56 -0.13 0.93 3.79
CA ILE A 56 -0.77 0.41 5.00
C ILE A 56 -1.90 -0.50 4.52
N VAL A 57 -1.88 -1.77 4.90
CA VAL A 57 -2.84 -2.77 4.41
C VAL A 57 -3.46 -3.55 5.57
N ASN A 58 -4.75 -3.85 5.45
CA ASN A 58 -5.45 -4.75 6.35
C ASN A 58 -5.72 -6.08 5.63
N CYS A 59 -4.92 -7.11 5.95
CA CYS A 59 -5.00 -8.43 5.33
C CYS A 59 -4.45 -9.50 6.29
N GLU A 60 -4.50 -10.77 5.86
CA GLU A 60 -3.84 -11.87 6.55
C GLU A 60 -2.33 -11.87 6.30
N GLU A 61 -1.56 -12.43 7.24
CA GLU A 61 -0.09 -12.46 7.17
C GLU A 61 0.42 -13.15 5.89
N GLN A 62 -0.26 -14.19 5.43
CA GLN A 62 0.08 -14.91 4.20
C GLN A 62 -0.02 -14.05 2.94
N ASP A 63 -0.85 -13.01 2.95
CA ASP A 63 -1.01 -12.11 1.79
C ASP A 63 0.00 -10.97 1.81
N VAL A 64 0.53 -10.61 2.97
CA VAL A 64 1.59 -9.58 3.11
C VAL A 64 2.81 -9.94 2.25
N GLU A 65 3.28 -11.18 2.32
CA GLU A 65 4.45 -11.61 1.55
C GLU A 65 4.16 -11.65 0.05
N LYS A 66 2.94 -12.04 -0.36
CA LYS A 66 2.52 -12.01 -1.77
C LYS A 66 2.47 -10.57 -2.29
N ILE A 67 1.95 -9.63 -1.50
CA ILE A 67 1.89 -8.21 -1.84
C ILE A 67 3.31 -7.63 -1.95
N LYS A 68 4.20 -7.92 -1.00
CA LYS A 68 5.62 -7.51 -1.07
C LYS A 68 6.31 -7.99 -2.35
N MET A 69 6.10 -9.25 -2.72
CA MET A 69 6.67 -9.82 -3.94
C MET A 69 6.09 -9.19 -5.20
N HIS A 70 4.80 -8.84 -5.18
CA HIS A 70 4.12 -8.19 -6.30
C HIS A 70 4.65 -6.77 -6.53
N ILE A 71 4.80 -5.98 -5.46
CA ILE A 71 5.35 -4.61 -5.53
C ILE A 71 6.80 -4.61 -6.06
N LYS A 72 7.63 -5.57 -5.67
CA LYS A 72 9.04 -5.66 -6.13
C LYS A 72 9.22 -6.03 -7.60
N LYS A 73 8.17 -6.55 -8.25
CA LYS A 73 8.21 -6.96 -9.66
C LYS A 73 7.70 -5.88 -10.61
N GLY A 74 7.03 -4.86 -10.09
CA GLY A 74 6.56 -3.69 -10.82
C GLY A 74 7.65 -2.65 -11.00
#